data_AF-A0A832XKV7-F1
#
_entry.id   AF-A0A832XKV7-F1
#
_cell.length_a   1.000
_cell.length_b   1.000
_cell.length_c   1.000
_cell.angle_alpha   90.00
_cell.angle_beta   90.00
_cell.angle_gamma   90.00
#
_symmetry.space_group_name_H-M   'P 1'
#
loop_
_entity.id
_entity.type
_entity.pdbx_description
1 polymer ?
#
loop_
_entity_poly.entity_id
_entity_poly.type
_entity_poly.pdbx_seq_one_letter_code
_entity_poly.pdbx_strand_id
1 'polypeptide(L)'
;MVDMRVELAGLELVNPILLASGILDSTPGILARMADAGAGALVTKSISLKPRPGYAGPTVAEVAPGTWMNAMGLPNPGLAEFLDEFDLRDGKVPVIPNLVADTPAEFGELAAGVAGAGAKLAEINLSCPHPQAAYTGLLTAQDPDAAAAATAAAAAHLLVIAKLSPNASDIGAVAVACAEAGAAAISAINTMPALDIDTELEAPVLGNAFGGLSGPALLPIGLRCVLKTVRALRDAGHATPVIGIGGISSGEDAAKYLLCGTQAVQIGTSLGGNPERLGEIAVELGDWMERKGYANLEQFRGNALEWLP
;
A
#
# COMPACT_ATOMS: atom_id res chain seq x y z
N MET A 1 -5.20 -26.95 9.55
CA MET A 1 -4.18 -25.93 9.31
C MET A 1 -3.99 -25.79 7.81
N VAL A 2 -4.47 -24.67 7.28
CA VAL A 2 -4.39 -24.30 5.87
C VAL A 2 -3.01 -23.74 5.53
N ASP A 3 -2.59 -23.86 4.26
CA ASP A 3 -1.36 -23.27 3.76
C ASP A 3 -1.63 -21.85 3.25
N MET A 4 -1.13 -20.86 3.99
CA MET A 4 -1.26 -19.44 3.63
C MET A 4 0.01 -18.86 3.01
N ARG A 5 1.04 -19.67 2.74
CA ARG A 5 2.28 -19.16 2.15
C ARG A 5 2.01 -18.59 0.75
N VAL A 6 2.70 -17.50 0.42
CA VAL A 6 2.58 -16.85 -0.88
C VAL A 6 3.92 -16.29 -1.33
N GLU A 7 4.20 -16.38 -2.63
CA GLU A 7 5.31 -15.67 -3.25
C GLU A 7 4.83 -14.30 -3.74
N LEU A 8 5.55 -13.25 -3.37
CA LEU A 8 5.26 -11.87 -3.78
C LEU A 8 6.54 -11.20 -4.28
N ALA A 9 6.64 -11.00 -5.59
CA ALA A 9 7.79 -10.32 -6.23
C ALA A 9 9.15 -10.89 -5.77
N GLY A 10 9.28 -12.22 -5.72
CA GLY A 10 10.50 -12.90 -5.28
C GLY A 10 10.69 -12.99 -3.77
N LEU A 11 9.74 -12.52 -2.95
CA LEU A 11 9.71 -12.75 -1.51
C LEU A 11 8.79 -13.92 -1.17
N GLU A 12 9.31 -14.87 -0.40
CA GLU A 12 8.49 -15.91 0.22
C GLU A 12 7.89 -15.38 1.52
N LEU A 13 6.55 -15.31 1.59
CA LEU A 13 5.82 -14.84 2.75
C LEU A 13 5.13 -16.01 3.47
N VAL A 14 5.18 -15.98 4.80
CA VAL A 14 4.51 -17.00 5.64
C VAL A 14 2.99 -16.92 5.59
N ASN A 15 2.44 -15.74 5.28
CA ASN A 15 1.02 -15.47 5.09
C ASN A 15 0.83 -14.22 4.20
N PRO A 16 -0.37 -13.97 3.64
CA PRO A 16 -0.61 -12.85 2.70
C PRO A 16 -0.94 -11.52 3.39
N ILE A 17 -0.81 -11.40 4.72
CA ILE A 17 -1.22 -10.21 5.48
C ILE A 17 -0.01 -9.32 5.76
N LEU A 18 0.04 -8.16 5.13
CA LEU A 18 1.14 -7.20 5.26
C LEU A 18 0.72 -5.97 6.06
N LEU A 19 1.68 -5.33 6.72
CA LEU A 19 1.48 -3.99 7.26
C LEU A 19 1.43 -2.96 6.11
N ALA A 20 0.44 -2.07 6.12
CA ALA A 20 0.38 -0.94 5.21
C ALA A 20 1.23 0.23 5.69
N SER A 21 1.89 0.92 4.76
CA SER A 21 2.59 2.18 5.05
C SER A 21 1.65 3.24 5.63
N GLY A 22 2.11 3.93 6.66
CA GLY A 22 1.51 5.07 7.33
C GLY A 22 1.05 4.83 8.77
N ILE A 23 1.01 3.58 9.23
CA ILE A 23 0.45 3.17 10.53
C ILE A 23 1.39 2.16 11.21
N LEU A 24 1.82 2.43 12.45
CA LEU A 24 2.66 1.53 13.25
C LEU A 24 3.96 1.08 12.56
N ASP A 25 4.59 1.98 11.79
CA ASP A 25 5.65 1.65 10.84
C ASP A 25 6.84 2.63 10.84
N SER A 26 6.92 3.50 11.85
CA SER A 26 7.84 4.64 11.87
C SER A 26 9.20 4.37 12.52
N THR A 27 9.36 3.26 13.24
CA THR A 27 10.62 2.93 13.94
C THR A 27 10.94 1.44 13.84
N PRO A 28 12.21 1.03 13.95
CA PRO A 28 12.57 -0.40 13.99
C PRO A 28 11.88 -1.16 15.12
N GLY A 29 11.71 -0.51 16.28
CA GLY A 29 11.07 -1.12 17.44
C GLY A 29 9.59 -1.44 17.23
N ILE A 30 8.83 -0.56 16.57
CA ILE A 30 7.43 -0.88 16.25
C ILE A 30 7.33 -1.96 15.17
N LEU A 31 8.20 -1.93 14.15
CA LEU A 31 8.24 -2.97 13.12
C LEU A 31 8.55 -4.35 13.70
N ALA A 32 9.48 -4.45 14.65
CA ALA A 32 9.75 -5.69 15.35
C ALA A 32 8.51 -6.24 16.07
N ARG A 33 7.70 -5.38 16.70
CA ARG A 33 6.42 -5.77 17.31
C ARG A 33 5.40 -6.21 16.27
N MET A 34 5.36 -5.57 15.10
CA MET A 34 4.47 -5.97 14.01
C MET A 34 4.86 -7.34 13.42
N ALA A 35 6.16 -7.63 13.33
CA ALA A 35 6.64 -8.96 12.96
C ALA A 35 6.22 -10.02 13.99
N ASP A 36 6.38 -9.73 15.28
CA ASP A 36 5.98 -10.63 16.37
C ASP A 36 4.47 -10.86 16.44
N ALA A 37 3.69 -9.86 16.03
CA ALA A 37 2.24 -9.95 15.90
C ALA A 37 1.77 -10.75 14.67
N GLY A 38 2.66 -11.35 13.88
CA GLY A 38 2.30 -12.28 12.81
C GLY A 38 2.19 -11.68 11.40
N ALA A 39 2.81 -10.52 11.14
CA ALA A 39 2.91 -9.97 9.79
C ALA A 39 3.55 -10.97 8.80
N GLY A 40 3.06 -11.01 7.56
CA GLY A 40 3.74 -11.68 6.45
C GLY A 40 4.92 -10.86 5.90
N ALA A 41 4.75 -9.54 5.82
CA ALA A 41 5.81 -8.57 5.55
C ALA A 41 5.43 -7.18 6.10
N LEU A 42 6.39 -6.27 6.17
CA LEU A 42 6.24 -4.96 6.77
C LEU A 42 6.58 -3.86 5.78
N VAL A 43 5.63 -2.97 5.50
CA VAL A 43 5.92 -1.77 4.70
C VAL A 43 6.21 -0.60 5.63
N THR A 44 7.34 0.07 5.46
CA THR A 44 7.75 1.18 6.33
C THR A 44 6.95 2.44 6.04
N LYS A 45 7.13 3.45 6.90
CA LYS A 45 6.68 4.80 6.58
C LYS A 45 7.34 5.29 5.30
N SER A 46 6.59 6.05 4.49
CA SER A 46 7.13 6.71 3.29
C SER A 46 8.36 7.55 3.63
N ILE A 47 9.48 7.30 2.95
CA ILE A 47 10.72 8.06 3.06
C ILE A 47 10.98 8.91 1.82
N SER A 48 11.48 10.12 2.00
CA SER A 48 11.95 11.00 0.94
C SER A 48 13.46 11.22 1.03
N LEU A 49 14.08 11.81 0.00
CA LEU A 49 15.53 12.07 0.03
C LEU A 49 15.91 12.99 1.20
N LYS A 50 15.10 14.04 1.39
CA LYS A 50 15.27 15.03 2.47
C LYS A 50 14.17 14.85 3.52
N PRO A 51 14.42 15.28 4.78
CA PRO A 51 13.40 15.27 5.81
C PRO A 51 12.16 16.08 5.40
N ARG A 52 10.99 15.61 5.81
CA ARG A 52 9.71 16.33 5.67
C ARG A 52 9.08 16.50 7.06
N PRO A 53 8.71 17.73 7.47
CA PRO A 53 8.14 17.97 8.80
C PRO A 53 6.66 17.55 8.92
N GLY A 54 5.97 17.37 7.80
CA GLY A 54 4.52 17.14 7.77
C GLY A 54 3.72 18.45 7.86
N TYR A 55 2.39 18.31 7.88
CA TYR A 55 1.47 19.44 8.01
C TYR A 55 1.19 19.80 9.47
N ALA A 56 0.77 21.04 9.69
CA ALA A 56 0.28 21.47 10.99
C ALA A 56 -1.03 20.74 11.35
N GLY A 57 -1.21 20.44 12.63
CA GLY A 57 -2.41 19.79 13.15
C GLY A 57 -3.67 20.68 13.07
N PRO A 58 -4.87 20.08 13.11
CA PRO A 58 -5.14 18.64 13.19
C PRO A 58 -4.92 17.92 11.85
N THR A 59 -4.19 16.79 11.87
CA THR A 59 -3.83 16.00 10.68
C THR A 59 -4.52 14.65 10.61
N VAL A 60 -5.32 14.28 11.62
CA VAL A 60 -6.06 13.01 11.69
C VAL A 60 -7.39 13.25 12.40
N ALA A 61 -8.47 12.68 11.86
CA ALA A 61 -9.80 12.69 12.48
C ALA A 61 -10.55 11.40 12.15
N GLU A 62 -11.26 10.84 13.14
CA GLU A 62 -12.26 9.81 12.89
C GLU A 62 -13.57 10.49 12.49
N VAL A 63 -14.08 10.19 11.30
CA VAL A 63 -15.26 10.86 10.70
C VAL A 63 -16.50 9.97 10.69
N ALA A 64 -16.32 8.67 10.89
CA ALA A 64 -17.37 7.69 11.14
C ALA A 64 -16.72 6.47 11.82
N PRO A 65 -17.48 5.54 12.45
CA PRO A 65 -16.89 4.40 13.16
C PRO A 65 -15.87 3.62 12.32
N GLY A 66 -14.61 3.60 12.78
CA GLY A 66 -13.49 2.95 12.11
C GLY A 66 -13.01 3.62 10.82
N THR A 67 -13.64 4.73 10.41
CA THR A 67 -13.37 5.47 9.18
C THR A 67 -12.66 6.77 9.51
N TRP A 68 -11.46 6.93 8.95
CA TRP A 68 -10.54 8.00 9.32
C TRP A 68 -10.13 8.83 8.12
N MET A 69 -10.00 10.13 8.33
CA MET A 69 -9.35 11.06 7.43
C MET A 69 -7.97 11.44 7.96
N ASN A 70 -6.98 11.55 7.07
CA ASN A 70 -5.64 12.03 7.43
C ASN A 70 -5.04 12.99 6.40
N ALA A 71 -4.27 13.96 6.89
CA ALA A 71 -3.48 14.91 6.12
C ALA A 71 -2.11 15.06 6.78
N MET A 72 -1.33 13.97 6.84
CA MET A 72 -0.06 13.96 7.58
C MET A 72 1.02 14.87 6.95
N GLY A 73 1.01 15.04 5.62
CA GLY A 73 2.08 15.75 4.90
C GLY A 73 3.37 14.93 4.75
N LEU A 74 3.27 13.59 4.83
CA LEU A 74 4.38 12.64 4.66
C LEU A 74 5.59 12.92 5.58
N PRO A 75 5.39 13.09 6.90
CA PRO A 75 6.49 13.40 7.80
C PRO A 75 7.44 12.21 7.84
N ASN A 76 8.73 12.46 7.64
CA ASN A 76 9.77 11.45 7.62
C ASN A 76 11.15 12.08 7.83
N PRO A 77 12.14 11.31 8.32
CA PRO A 77 13.47 11.84 8.68
C PRO A 77 14.40 12.02 7.47
N GLY A 78 13.97 11.63 6.27
CA GLY A 78 14.83 11.58 5.09
C GLY A 78 15.64 10.29 5.01
N LEU A 79 16.24 10.06 3.83
CA LEU A 79 16.92 8.80 3.53
C LEU A 79 18.12 8.52 4.45
N ALA A 80 18.95 9.52 4.73
CA ALA A 80 20.18 9.32 5.51
C ALA A 80 19.89 8.80 6.92
N GLU A 81 19.04 9.48 7.68
CA GLU A 81 18.66 9.08 9.03
C GLU A 81 17.86 7.77 9.03
N PHE A 82 17.01 7.53 8.02
CA PHE A 82 16.34 6.24 7.85
C PHE A 82 17.34 5.07 7.69
N LEU A 83 18.38 5.23 6.88
CA LEU A 83 19.38 4.17 6.66
C LEU A 83 20.29 3.95 7.87
N ASP A 84 20.46 4.95 8.73
CA ASP A 84 21.20 4.81 9.99
C ASP A 84 20.42 3.99 11.03
N GLU A 85 19.09 4.03 11.00
CA GLU A 85 18.24 3.34 11.98
C GLU A 85 17.70 1.98 11.53
N PHE A 86 17.41 1.79 10.24
CA PHE A 86 16.72 0.61 9.72
C PHE A 86 17.69 -0.40 9.09
N ASP A 87 17.71 -1.64 9.60
CA ASP A 87 18.38 -2.75 8.93
C ASP A 87 17.45 -3.41 7.90
N LEU A 88 17.80 -3.29 6.63
CA LEU A 88 16.97 -3.75 5.50
C LEU A 88 17.39 -5.14 4.98
N ARG A 89 18.47 -5.71 5.51
CA ARG A 89 19.04 -6.99 5.02
C ARG A 89 18.31 -8.20 5.57
N ASP A 90 18.17 -8.24 6.89
CA ASP A 90 17.71 -9.41 7.62
C ASP A 90 16.73 -9.00 8.72
N GLY A 91 15.58 -9.65 8.74
CA GLY A 91 14.53 -9.45 9.75
C GLY A 91 13.73 -10.73 9.94
N LYS A 92 12.90 -10.77 10.98
CA LYS A 92 11.97 -11.89 11.21
C LYS A 92 11.04 -12.13 10.02
N VAL A 93 10.67 -11.04 9.36
CA VAL A 93 9.84 -10.99 8.15
C VAL A 93 10.42 -9.92 7.20
N PRO A 94 10.14 -9.99 5.89
CA PRO A 94 10.64 -8.99 4.96
C PRO A 94 10.19 -7.57 5.31
N VAL A 95 11.11 -6.62 5.26
CA VAL A 95 10.84 -5.17 5.40
C VAL A 95 10.96 -4.52 4.02
N ILE A 96 9.92 -3.78 3.64
CA ILE A 96 9.76 -3.14 2.34
C ILE A 96 9.74 -1.63 2.56
N PRO A 97 10.83 -0.90 2.24
CA PRO A 97 10.84 0.55 2.33
C PRO A 97 9.78 1.16 1.42
N ASN A 98 8.91 2.01 1.96
CA ASN A 98 8.02 2.82 1.13
C ASN A 98 8.74 4.11 0.73
N LEU A 99 8.83 4.40 -0.57
CA LEU A 99 9.57 5.54 -1.11
C LEU A 99 8.61 6.59 -1.65
N VAL A 100 8.88 7.86 -1.38
CA VAL A 100 8.13 8.99 -1.92
C VAL A 100 9.07 10.07 -2.43
N ALA A 101 8.83 10.49 -3.66
CA ALA A 101 9.65 11.48 -4.35
C ALA A 101 8.77 12.37 -5.22
N ASP A 102 9.32 13.53 -5.56
CA ASP A 102 8.65 14.51 -6.38
C ASP A 102 9.03 14.35 -7.85
N THR A 103 10.06 13.57 -8.19
CA THR A 103 10.50 13.32 -9.58
C THR A 103 10.95 11.86 -9.79
N PRO A 104 10.94 11.35 -11.04
CA PRO A 104 11.51 10.04 -11.35
C PRO A 104 12.98 9.89 -10.94
N ALA A 105 13.81 10.93 -11.12
CA ALA A 105 15.22 10.88 -10.74
C ALA A 105 15.39 10.66 -9.23
N GLU A 106 14.59 11.35 -8.41
CA GLU A 106 14.60 11.16 -6.96
C GLU A 106 14.11 9.77 -6.55
N PHE A 107 13.14 9.18 -7.26
CA PHE A 107 12.76 7.78 -7.06
C PHE A 107 13.93 6.82 -7.33
N GLY A 108 14.72 7.07 -8.38
CA GLY A 108 15.93 6.31 -8.68
C GLY A 108 16.99 6.44 -7.58
N GLU A 109 17.24 7.66 -7.09
CA GLU A 109 18.19 7.90 -5.98
C GLU A 109 17.76 7.19 -4.68
N LEU A 110 16.47 7.28 -4.32
CA LEU A 110 15.92 6.57 -3.16
C LEU A 110 16.06 5.06 -3.30
N ALA A 111 15.68 4.53 -4.46
CA ALA A 111 15.79 3.12 -4.80
C ALA A 111 17.24 2.62 -4.70
N ALA A 112 18.19 3.36 -5.27
CA ALA A 112 19.62 3.05 -5.16
C ALA A 112 20.12 3.06 -3.70
N GLY A 113 19.68 4.03 -2.91
CA GLY A 113 20.04 4.16 -1.50
C GLY A 113 19.58 2.95 -0.66
N VAL A 114 18.29 2.59 -0.76
CA VAL A 114 17.76 1.44 -0.01
C VAL A 114 18.30 0.11 -0.53
N ALA A 115 18.54 -0.02 -1.84
CA ALA A 115 19.20 -1.19 -2.42
C ALA A 115 20.63 -1.36 -1.89
N GLY A 116 21.40 -0.25 -1.81
CA GLY A 116 22.75 -0.25 -1.24
C GLY A 116 22.79 -0.62 0.25
N ALA A 117 21.71 -0.34 0.98
CA ALA A 117 21.52 -0.75 2.36
C ALA A 117 20.98 -2.20 2.51
N GLY A 118 20.70 -2.89 1.40
CA GLY A 118 20.35 -4.30 1.37
C GLY A 118 18.86 -4.62 1.18
N ALA A 119 18.01 -3.62 0.91
CA ALA A 119 16.61 -3.88 0.58
C ALA A 119 16.49 -4.68 -0.72
N LYS A 120 15.68 -5.75 -0.70
CA LYS A 120 15.41 -6.59 -1.88
C LYS A 120 14.25 -6.07 -2.73
N LEU A 121 13.32 -5.37 -2.08
CA LEU A 121 12.07 -4.88 -2.66
C LEU A 121 11.73 -3.54 -1.99
N ALA A 122 11.26 -2.57 -2.78
CA ALA A 122 10.73 -1.31 -2.25
C ALA A 122 9.31 -1.06 -2.80
N GLU A 123 8.49 -0.31 -2.06
CA GLU A 123 7.19 0.17 -2.55
C GLU A 123 7.29 1.65 -2.91
N ILE A 124 7.07 2.02 -4.16
CA ILE A 124 7.05 3.43 -4.57
C ILE A 124 5.63 4.00 -4.47
N ASN A 125 5.48 5.07 -3.69
CA ASN A 125 4.21 5.76 -3.50
C ASN A 125 3.98 6.77 -4.63
N LEU A 126 3.21 6.36 -5.65
CA LEU A 126 2.89 7.20 -6.81
C LEU A 126 1.72 8.15 -6.57
N SER A 127 1.11 8.13 -5.38
CA SER A 127 -0.11 8.90 -5.08
C SER A 127 0.13 10.38 -4.78
N CYS A 128 1.39 10.82 -4.69
CA CYS A 128 1.74 12.19 -4.34
C CYS A 128 1.69 13.14 -5.54
N PRO A 129 1.29 14.41 -5.33
CA PRO A 129 1.31 15.42 -6.38
C PRO A 129 2.76 15.75 -6.79
N HIS A 130 3.09 15.59 -8.07
CA HIS A 130 4.32 16.12 -8.64
C HIS A 130 4.25 17.67 -8.71
N PRO A 131 5.33 18.41 -8.45
CA PRO A 131 5.34 19.86 -8.62
C PRO A 131 5.07 20.35 -10.06
N GLN A 132 5.41 19.58 -11.10
CA GLN A 132 5.04 19.93 -12.49
C GLN A 132 3.55 19.71 -12.77
N ALA A 133 2.93 18.75 -12.09
CA ALA A 133 1.48 18.50 -12.11
C ALA A 133 0.67 19.57 -11.39
N ALA A 134 1.26 20.30 -10.43
CA ALA A 134 0.57 21.38 -9.74
C ALA A 134 0.16 22.53 -10.67
N TYR A 135 0.78 22.65 -11.85
CA TYR A 135 0.42 23.64 -12.88
C TYR A 135 -0.56 23.12 -13.95
N THR A 136 -0.73 21.80 -14.09
CA THR A 136 -1.60 21.16 -15.10
C THR A 136 -2.79 20.39 -14.53
N GLY A 137 -2.83 20.14 -13.22
CA GLY A 137 -3.94 19.50 -12.51
C GLY A 137 -3.93 17.96 -12.47
N LEU A 138 -2.91 17.28 -13.00
CA LEU A 138 -2.86 15.81 -13.10
C LEU A 138 -1.79 15.21 -12.16
N LEU A 139 -2.21 14.61 -11.04
CA LEU A 139 -1.30 13.89 -10.13
C LEU A 139 -0.51 12.80 -10.89
N THR A 140 0.74 12.50 -10.50
CA THR A 140 1.56 11.39 -11.04
C THR A 140 0.77 10.08 -11.11
N ALA A 141 -0.10 9.85 -10.12
CA ALA A 141 -0.94 8.66 -10.01
C ALA A 141 -2.05 8.54 -11.06
N GLN A 142 -2.36 9.61 -11.78
CA GLN A 142 -3.46 9.67 -12.75
C GLN A 142 -2.98 9.60 -14.20
N ASP A 143 -1.67 9.74 -14.43
CA ASP A 143 -1.04 9.71 -15.74
C ASP A 143 -0.19 8.43 -15.88
N PRO A 144 -0.57 7.49 -16.76
CA PRO A 144 0.19 6.26 -17.00
C PRO A 144 1.66 6.50 -17.38
N ASP A 145 1.96 7.53 -18.18
CA ASP A 145 3.33 7.80 -18.64
C ASP A 145 4.20 8.32 -17.49
N ALA A 146 3.65 9.20 -16.65
CA ALA A 146 4.34 9.69 -15.47
C ALA A 146 4.59 8.58 -14.44
N ALA A 147 3.61 7.71 -14.23
CA ALA A 147 3.72 6.54 -13.35
C ALA A 147 4.76 5.54 -13.87
N ALA A 148 4.79 5.28 -15.18
CA ALA A 148 5.79 4.45 -15.83
C ALA A 148 7.21 5.03 -15.68
N ALA A 149 7.38 6.33 -15.89
CA ALA A 149 8.69 6.99 -15.76
C ALA A 149 9.25 6.88 -14.33
N ALA A 150 8.42 7.13 -13.30
CA ALA A 150 8.82 6.95 -11.91
C ALA A 150 9.14 5.49 -11.57
N THR A 151 8.34 4.56 -12.10
CA THR A 151 8.55 3.11 -11.92
C THR A 151 9.86 2.65 -12.54
N ALA A 152 10.12 3.00 -13.80
CA ALA A 152 11.34 2.61 -14.52
C ALA A 152 12.59 3.15 -13.82
N ALA A 153 12.55 4.39 -13.32
CA ALA A 153 13.68 4.99 -12.62
C ALA A 153 14.04 4.23 -11.34
N ALA A 154 13.05 3.79 -10.56
CA ALA A 154 13.30 2.99 -9.36
C ALA A 154 13.66 1.53 -9.67
N ALA A 155 12.97 0.92 -10.65
CA ALA A 155 13.16 -0.46 -11.08
C ALA A 155 14.57 -0.72 -11.67
N ALA A 156 15.27 0.33 -12.11
CA ALA A 156 16.66 0.25 -12.54
C ALA A 156 17.64 -0.15 -11.41
N HIS A 157 17.24 -0.07 -10.15
CA HIS A 157 18.11 -0.30 -8.99
C HIS A 157 17.73 -1.51 -8.15
N LEU A 158 16.44 -1.82 -8.01
CA LEU A 158 15.92 -3.00 -7.29
C LEU A 158 14.49 -3.32 -7.74
N LEU A 159 13.93 -4.45 -7.29
CA LEU A 159 12.52 -4.77 -7.52
C LEU A 159 11.62 -3.73 -6.84
N VAL A 160 10.55 -3.32 -7.53
CA VAL A 160 9.64 -2.31 -6.99
C VAL A 160 8.17 -2.72 -7.07
N ILE A 161 7.42 -2.34 -6.04
CA ILE A 161 5.97 -2.37 -5.98
C ILE A 161 5.46 -0.97 -6.34
N ALA A 162 4.66 -0.83 -7.39
CA ALA A 162 4.04 0.46 -7.72
C ALA A 162 2.71 0.64 -6.96
N LYS A 163 2.65 1.59 -6.03
CA LYS A 163 1.44 1.86 -5.23
C LYS A 163 0.53 2.89 -5.89
N LEU A 164 -0.65 2.43 -6.32
CA LEU A 164 -1.57 3.21 -7.13
C LEU A 164 -2.61 3.97 -6.30
N SER A 165 -3.04 5.11 -6.84
CA SER A 165 -4.10 5.92 -6.27
C SER A 165 -5.47 5.48 -6.79
N PRO A 166 -6.54 5.51 -5.96
CA PRO A 166 -7.89 5.30 -6.45
C PRO A 166 -8.41 6.46 -7.31
N ASN A 167 -7.70 7.59 -7.35
CA ASN A 167 -8.09 8.80 -8.07
C ASN A 167 -7.79 8.72 -9.58
N ALA A 168 -7.08 7.69 -10.04
CA ALA A 168 -6.85 7.47 -11.46
C ALA A 168 -8.19 7.26 -12.18
N SER A 169 -8.43 8.02 -13.25
CA SER A 169 -9.59 7.84 -14.14
C SER A 169 -9.64 6.41 -14.67
N ASP A 170 -8.48 5.87 -15.06
CA ASP A 170 -8.30 4.46 -15.33
C ASP A 170 -7.08 3.85 -14.64
N ILE A 171 -7.29 3.37 -13.41
CA ILE A 171 -6.26 2.65 -12.63
C ILE A 171 -5.68 1.43 -13.37
N GLY A 172 -6.46 0.80 -14.27
CA GLY A 172 -6.00 -0.36 -15.05
C GLY A 172 -4.90 0.02 -16.03
N ALA A 173 -5.07 1.12 -16.76
CA ALA A 173 -4.06 1.65 -17.67
C ALA A 173 -2.77 2.04 -16.94
N VAL A 174 -2.89 2.68 -15.78
CA VAL A 174 -1.73 3.02 -14.94
C VAL A 174 -1.00 1.76 -14.46
N ALA A 175 -1.74 0.73 -14.04
CA ALA A 175 -1.14 -0.53 -13.61
C ALA A 175 -0.37 -1.24 -14.73
N VAL A 176 -0.94 -1.30 -15.94
CA VAL A 176 -0.27 -1.88 -17.11
C VAL A 176 0.99 -1.10 -17.44
N ALA A 177 0.92 0.23 -17.49
CA ALA A 177 2.09 1.07 -17.76
C ALA A 177 3.22 0.87 -16.71
N CYS A 178 2.88 0.75 -15.42
CA CYS A 178 3.86 0.41 -14.38
C CYS A 178 4.45 -1.00 -14.57
N ALA A 179 3.64 -1.99 -14.95
CA ALA A 179 4.11 -3.34 -15.21
C ALA A 179 5.08 -3.39 -16.42
N GLU A 180 4.75 -2.69 -17.51
CA GLU A 180 5.62 -2.53 -18.68
C GLU A 180 6.92 -1.78 -18.34
N ALA A 181 6.87 -0.84 -17.40
CA ALA A 181 8.02 -0.11 -16.89
C ALA A 181 8.90 -0.90 -15.91
N GLY A 182 8.54 -2.15 -15.59
CA GLY A 182 9.35 -3.05 -14.76
C GLY A 182 8.90 -3.16 -13.30
N ALA A 183 7.68 -2.75 -12.94
CA ALA A 183 7.12 -3.04 -11.62
C ALA A 183 7.05 -4.56 -11.39
N ALA A 184 7.64 -5.02 -10.29
CA ALA A 184 7.62 -6.42 -9.86
C ALA A 184 6.29 -6.81 -9.20
N ALA A 185 5.56 -5.84 -8.67
CA ALA A 185 4.18 -5.97 -8.20
C ALA A 185 3.44 -4.63 -8.28
N ILE A 186 2.12 -4.67 -8.18
CA ILE A 186 1.27 -3.48 -8.03
C ILE A 186 0.62 -3.54 -6.64
N SER A 187 0.54 -2.42 -5.93
CA SER A 187 -0.30 -2.33 -4.73
C SER A 187 -1.38 -1.28 -4.92
N ALA A 188 -2.62 -1.61 -4.53
CA ALA A 188 -3.76 -0.74 -4.73
C ALA A 188 -4.82 -0.98 -3.65
N ILE A 189 -5.37 0.04 -2.99
CA ILE A 189 -5.27 1.48 -3.27
C ILE A 189 -4.65 2.28 -2.12
N ASN A 190 -4.16 3.48 -2.44
CA ASN A 190 -3.97 4.54 -1.46
C ASN A 190 -5.32 5.15 -1.02
N THR A 191 -5.30 6.14 -0.12
CA THR A 191 -6.50 6.81 0.40
C THR A 191 -7.24 7.63 -0.65
N MET A 192 -8.54 7.88 -0.43
CA MET A 192 -9.39 8.71 -1.28
C MET A 192 -9.52 10.15 -0.72
N PRO A 193 -9.36 11.22 -1.50
CA PRO A 193 -9.61 12.58 -1.02
C PRO A 193 -11.03 12.76 -0.49
N ALA A 194 -11.15 13.37 0.68
CA ALA A 194 -12.42 13.65 1.34
C ALA A 194 -12.35 14.97 2.12
N LEU A 195 -13.54 15.44 2.51
CA LEU A 195 -13.78 16.58 3.37
C LEU A 195 -14.81 16.17 4.42
N ASP A 196 -14.61 16.59 5.65
CA ASP A 196 -15.63 16.56 6.69
C ASP A 196 -15.64 17.91 7.41
N ILE A 197 -16.80 18.31 7.91
CA ILE A 197 -17.07 19.65 8.45
C ILE A 197 -17.58 19.52 9.89
N ASP A 198 -16.91 20.21 10.80
CA ASP A 198 -17.43 20.43 12.14
C ASP A 198 -18.57 21.46 12.08
N THR A 199 -19.77 21.06 12.49
CA THR A 199 -20.97 21.90 12.39
C THR A 199 -21.04 23.00 13.44
N GLU A 200 -20.31 22.88 14.55
CA GLU A 200 -20.26 23.90 15.60
C GLU A 200 -19.22 24.98 15.28
N LEU A 201 -18.09 24.57 14.69
CA LEU A 201 -17.03 25.48 14.25
C LEU A 201 -17.26 26.04 12.84
N GLU A 202 -18.19 25.47 12.08
CA GLU A 202 -18.44 25.76 10.65
C GLU A 202 -17.15 25.66 9.81
N ALA A 203 -16.27 24.72 10.15
CA ALA A 203 -14.93 24.61 9.61
C ALA A 203 -14.54 23.15 9.30
N PRO A 204 -13.58 22.91 8.40
CA PRO A 204 -13.06 21.56 8.17
C PRO A 204 -12.48 20.93 9.44
N VAL A 205 -12.70 19.62 9.62
CA VAL A 205 -12.16 18.88 10.78
C VAL A 205 -10.63 18.76 10.75
N LEU A 206 -10.01 18.86 9.56
CA LEU A 206 -8.55 18.85 9.38
C LEU A 206 -8.03 20.26 9.11
N GLY A 207 -6.83 20.57 9.61
CA GLY A 207 -6.16 21.86 9.37
C GLY A 207 -5.82 22.09 7.89
N ASN A 208 -5.63 21.01 7.13
CA ASN A 208 -5.39 21.05 5.68
C ASN A 208 -6.70 21.10 4.84
N ALA A 209 -7.86 21.23 5.50
CA ALA A 209 -9.21 21.09 4.97
C ALA A 209 -9.54 19.70 4.40
N PHE A 210 -8.82 19.28 3.37
CA PHE A 210 -8.94 17.98 2.74
C PHE A 210 -7.94 16.98 3.32
N GLY A 211 -8.34 15.71 3.32
CA GLY A 211 -7.48 14.59 3.71
C GLY A 211 -7.83 13.31 2.97
N GLY A 212 -6.99 12.29 3.14
CA GLY A 212 -7.23 10.95 2.65
C GLY A 212 -8.14 10.15 3.58
N LEU A 213 -9.33 9.78 3.09
CA LEU A 213 -10.26 8.84 3.69
C LEU A 213 -9.72 7.41 3.61
N SER A 214 -9.86 6.70 4.73
CA SER A 214 -9.42 5.32 4.94
C SER A 214 -10.37 4.60 5.90
N GLY A 215 -10.14 3.32 6.15
CA GLY A 215 -11.03 2.49 6.98
C GLY A 215 -12.17 1.85 6.19
N PRO A 216 -13.18 1.25 6.86
CA PRO A 216 -14.20 0.40 6.24
C PRO A 216 -14.97 1.07 5.10
N ALA A 217 -15.17 2.40 5.15
CA ALA A 217 -15.80 3.15 4.07
C ALA A 217 -15.07 3.02 2.72
N LEU A 218 -13.76 2.75 2.74
CA LEU A 218 -12.94 2.61 1.54
C LEU A 218 -13.00 1.19 0.94
N LEU A 219 -13.47 0.18 1.68
CA LEU A 219 -13.47 -1.23 1.25
C LEU A 219 -14.13 -1.47 -0.13
N PRO A 220 -15.39 -1.05 -0.38
CA PRO A 220 -16.02 -1.29 -1.69
C PRO A 220 -15.32 -0.55 -2.84
N ILE A 221 -14.72 0.61 -2.58
CA ILE A 221 -13.95 1.37 -3.57
C ILE A 221 -12.65 0.63 -3.88
N GLY A 222 -11.93 0.18 -2.85
CA GLY A 222 -10.69 -0.57 -3.01
C GLY A 222 -10.88 -1.89 -3.76
N LEU A 223 -11.93 -2.65 -3.43
CA LEU A 223 -12.28 -3.88 -4.16
C LEU A 223 -12.51 -3.60 -5.66
N ARG A 224 -13.28 -2.55 -6.00
CA ARG A 224 -13.50 -2.15 -7.40
C ARG A 224 -12.18 -1.81 -8.09
N CYS A 225 -11.33 -0.99 -7.48
CA CYS A 225 -10.07 -0.54 -8.07
C CYS A 225 -9.09 -1.71 -8.28
N VAL A 226 -8.95 -2.59 -7.29
CA VAL A 226 -8.13 -3.80 -7.38
C VAL A 226 -8.62 -4.71 -8.47
N LEU A 227 -9.93 -4.95 -8.55
CA LEU A 227 -10.50 -5.82 -9.58
C LEU A 227 -10.25 -5.28 -11.00
N LYS A 228 -10.39 -3.96 -11.21
CA LYS A 228 -9.99 -3.32 -12.48
C LYS A 228 -8.51 -3.51 -12.77
N THR A 229 -7.67 -3.38 -11.75
CA THR A 229 -6.21 -3.53 -11.86
C THR A 229 -5.82 -4.95 -12.27
N VAL A 230 -6.31 -5.97 -11.55
CA VAL A 230 -6.07 -7.39 -11.85
C VAL A 230 -6.52 -7.74 -13.27
N ARG A 231 -7.71 -7.28 -13.66
CA ARG A 231 -8.24 -7.53 -15.02
C ARG A 231 -7.39 -6.88 -16.09
N ALA A 232 -7.06 -5.61 -15.95
CA ALA A 232 -6.25 -4.89 -16.94
C ALA A 232 -4.89 -5.57 -17.15
N LEU A 233 -4.21 -5.95 -16.07
CA LEU A 233 -2.94 -6.68 -16.15
C LEU A 233 -3.10 -8.04 -16.85
N ARG A 234 -4.12 -8.82 -16.47
CA ARG A 234 -4.41 -10.12 -17.09
C ARG A 234 -4.72 -10.00 -18.58
N ASP A 235 -5.58 -9.05 -18.94
CA ASP A 235 -6.05 -8.86 -20.31
C ASP A 235 -4.91 -8.32 -21.21
N ALA A 236 -3.97 -7.57 -20.64
CA ALA A 236 -2.72 -7.17 -21.29
C ALA A 236 -1.63 -8.27 -21.28
N GLY A 237 -1.88 -9.43 -20.69
CA GLY A 237 -0.95 -10.57 -20.68
C GLY A 237 0.17 -10.49 -19.64
N HIS A 238 0.03 -9.64 -18.62
CA HIS A 238 0.98 -9.53 -17.51
C HIS A 238 0.61 -10.46 -16.36
N ALA A 239 1.62 -11.17 -15.83
CA ALA A 239 1.50 -11.99 -14.61
C ALA A 239 1.86 -11.20 -13.33
N THR A 240 1.98 -9.87 -13.41
CA THR A 240 2.41 -9.02 -12.31
C THR A 240 1.45 -9.16 -11.11
N PRO A 241 1.94 -9.57 -9.92
CA PRO A 241 1.09 -9.76 -8.76
C PRO A 241 0.53 -8.44 -8.25
N VAL A 242 -0.68 -8.50 -7.69
CA VAL A 242 -1.40 -7.36 -7.10
C VAL A 242 -1.56 -7.57 -5.60
N ILE A 243 -1.33 -6.49 -4.84
CA ILE A 243 -1.54 -6.42 -3.40
C ILE A 243 -2.75 -5.53 -3.14
N GLY A 244 -3.77 -6.08 -2.47
CA GLY A 244 -5.00 -5.35 -2.14
C GLY A 244 -4.87 -4.50 -0.89
N ILE A 245 -5.35 -3.27 -0.92
CA ILE A 245 -5.30 -2.32 0.18
C ILE A 245 -6.60 -1.52 0.19
N GLY A 246 -7.20 -1.34 1.37
CA GLY A 246 -8.30 -0.41 1.58
C GLY A 246 -9.44 -1.02 2.38
N GLY A 247 -9.66 -0.50 3.59
CA GLY A 247 -10.81 -0.83 4.43
C GLY A 247 -10.88 -2.26 4.96
N ILE A 248 -9.77 -3.00 4.94
CA ILE A 248 -9.70 -4.36 5.46
C ILE A 248 -9.67 -4.31 6.99
N SER A 249 -10.68 -4.87 7.65
CA SER A 249 -10.73 -4.96 9.12
C SER A 249 -10.93 -6.36 9.66
N SER A 250 -11.09 -7.35 8.78
CA SER A 250 -11.29 -8.76 9.14
C SER A 250 -10.63 -9.72 8.15
N GLY A 251 -10.47 -10.98 8.54
CA GLY A 251 -10.05 -12.07 7.65
C GLY A 251 -11.00 -12.28 6.46
N GLU A 252 -12.30 -12.01 6.63
CA GLU A 252 -13.25 -12.05 5.53
C GLU A 252 -13.03 -10.92 4.52
N ASP A 253 -12.65 -9.72 4.98
CA ASP A 253 -12.30 -8.63 4.07
C ASP A 253 -11.01 -8.92 3.30
N ALA A 254 -10.02 -9.54 3.96
CA ALA A 254 -8.82 -10.03 3.28
C ALA A 254 -9.18 -11.08 2.21
N ALA A 255 -10.08 -12.02 2.53
CA ALA A 255 -10.58 -13.00 1.58
C ALA A 255 -11.27 -12.35 0.37
N LYS A 256 -12.01 -11.24 0.54
CA LYS A 256 -12.63 -10.50 -0.59
C LYS A 256 -11.58 -10.02 -1.60
N TYR A 257 -10.47 -9.45 -1.15
CA TYR A 257 -9.39 -9.01 -2.05
C TYR A 257 -8.70 -10.18 -2.75
N LEU A 258 -8.43 -11.27 -2.03
CA LEU A 258 -7.84 -12.48 -2.61
C LEU A 258 -8.78 -13.10 -3.66
N LEU A 259 -10.09 -13.13 -3.42
CA LEU A 259 -11.11 -13.53 -4.40
C LEU A 259 -11.11 -12.65 -5.65
N CYS A 260 -10.73 -11.37 -5.53
CA CYS A 260 -10.52 -10.47 -6.69
C CYS A 260 -9.24 -10.76 -7.48
N GLY A 261 -8.37 -11.66 -7.00
CA GLY A 261 -7.16 -12.10 -7.69
C GLY A 261 -5.86 -11.55 -7.13
N THR A 262 -5.87 -10.91 -5.95
CA THR A 262 -4.64 -10.43 -5.31
C THR A 262 -3.83 -11.59 -4.71
N GLN A 263 -2.51 -11.42 -4.66
CA GLN A 263 -1.59 -12.35 -4.02
C GLN A 263 -1.52 -12.10 -2.51
N ALA A 264 -1.58 -10.83 -2.12
CA ALA A 264 -1.49 -10.40 -0.73
C ALA A 264 -2.41 -9.21 -0.45
N VAL A 265 -2.49 -8.80 0.80
CA VAL A 265 -3.21 -7.60 1.25
C VAL A 265 -2.40 -6.78 2.25
N GLN A 266 -2.57 -5.45 2.27
CA GLN A 266 -2.02 -4.59 3.33
C GLN A 266 -3.09 -4.04 4.25
N ILE A 267 -2.81 -4.03 5.55
CA ILE A 267 -3.70 -3.59 6.62
C ILE A 267 -3.16 -2.30 7.26
N GLY A 268 -4.02 -1.28 7.37
CA GLY A 268 -3.66 0.03 7.92
C GLY A 268 -4.62 0.47 9.03
N THR A 269 -5.65 1.22 8.67
CA THR A 269 -6.57 1.92 9.60
C THR A 269 -7.17 1.02 10.70
N SER A 270 -7.52 -0.22 10.37
CA SER A 270 -8.16 -1.16 11.30
C SER A 270 -7.25 -1.61 12.45
N LEU A 271 -5.94 -1.38 12.35
CA LEU A 271 -5.02 -1.68 13.45
C LEU A 271 -5.32 -0.81 14.68
N GLY A 272 -5.80 0.43 14.51
CA GLY A 272 -6.24 1.27 15.64
C GLY A 272 -5.20 1.46 16.75
N GLY A 273 -3.90 1.34 16.42
CA GLY A 273 -2.81 1.38 17.41
C GLY A 273 -2.52 0.05 18.12
N ASN A 274 -3.22 -1.03 17.77
CA ASN A 274 -3.02 -2.40 18.28
C ASN A 274 -2.27 -3.28 17.25
N PRO A 275 -0.96 -3.58 17.48
CA PRO A 275 -0.20 -4.50 16.64
C PRO A 275 -0.82 -5.88 16.46
N GLU A 276 -1.42 -6.44 17.53
CA GLU A 276 -1.95 -7.82 17.54
C GLU A 276 -3.07 -8.02 16.52
N ARG A 277 -3.77 -6.93 16.16
CA ARG A 277 -4.87 -6.97 15.19
C ARG A 277 -4.43 -7.50 13.83
N LEU A 278 -3.15 -7.33 13.46
CA LEU A 278 -2.61 -7.84 12.21
C LEU A 278 -2.63 -9.39 12.19
N GLY A 279 -2.14 -10.02 13.27
CA GLY A 279 -2.14 -11.48 13.43
C GLY A 279 -3.54 -12.05 13.60
N GLU A 280 -4.42 -11.35 14.33
CA GLU A 280 -5.83 -11.73 14.45
C GLU A 280 -6.50 -11.84 13.07
N ILE A 281 -6.27 -10.87 12.18
CA ILE A 281 -6.80 -10.91 10.80
C ILE A 281 -6.23 -12.11 10.01
N ALA A 282 -4.96 -12.46 10.21
CA ALA A 282 -4.37 -13.64 9.58
C ALA A 282 -5.01 -14.95 10.08
N VAL A 283 -5.28 -15.05 11.38
CA VAL A 283 -6.01 -16.19 11.97
C VAL A 283 -7.45 -16.25 11.44
N GLU A 284 -8.16 -15.12 11.43
CA GLU A 284 -9.52 -15.02 10.89
C GLU A 284 -9.60 -15.45 9.41
N LEU A 285 -8.57 -15.14 8.60
CA LEU A 285 -8.47 -15.60 7.22
C LEU A 285 -8.29 -17.13 7.16
N GLY A 286 -7.43 -17.68 8.00
CA GLY A 286 -7.23 -19.13 8.12
C GLY A 286 -8.52 -19.86 8.50
N ASP A 287 -9.25 -19.34 9.49
CA ASP A 287 -10.55 -19.88 9.93
C ASP A 287 -11.60 -19.80 8.80
N TRP A 288 -11.61 -18.70 8.06
CA TRP A 288 -12.46 -18.55 6.88
C TRP A 288 -12.14 -19.61 5.81
N MET A 289 -10.85 -19.87 5.55
CA MET A 289 -10.42 -20.90 4.60
C MET A 289 -10.83 -22.31 5.05
N GLU A 290 -10.62 -22.65 6.33
CA GLU A 290 -11.02 -23.95 6.90
C GLU A 290 -12.54 -24.16 6.80
N ARG A 291 -13.33 -23.15 7.17
CA ARG A 291 -14.79 -23.19 7.04
C ARG A 291 -15.25 -23.37 5.59
N LYS A 292 -14.53 -22.82 4.63
CA LYS A 292 -14.82 -22.94 3.19
C LYS A 292 -14.28 -24.24 2.57
N GLY A 293 -13.45 -24.99 3.29
CA GLY A 293 -12.81 -26.20 2.79
C GLY A 293 -11.63 -25.93 1.84
N TYR A 294 -11.02 -24.73 1.90
CA TYR A 294 -9.83 -24.41 1.12
C TYR A 294 -8.56 -24.81 1.87
N ALA A 295 -7.70 -25.60 1.23
CA ALA A 295 -6.40 -26.02 1.75
C ALA A 295 -5.28 -25.01 1.50
N ASN A 296 -5.37 -24.20 0.44
CA ASN A 296 -4.40 -23.17 0.10
C ASN A 296 -5.03 -21.99 -0.66
N LEU A 297 -4.27 -20.90 -0.83
CA LEU A 297 -4.74 -19.66 -1.46
C LEU A 297 -5.13 -19.83 -2.94
N GLU A 298 -4.48 -20.73 -3.68
CA GLU A 298 -4.72 -20.92 -5.12
C GLU A 298 -6.11 -21.49 -5.43
N GLN A 299 -6.72 -22.21 -4.48
CA GLN A 299 -8.04 -22.81 -4.69
C GLN A 299 -9.19 -21.81 -4.79
N PHE A 300 -8.96 -20.55 -4.41
CA PHE A 300 -10.00 -19.53 -4.45
C PHE A 300 -9.55 -18.18 -4.99
N ARG A 301 -8.24 -17.92 -5.06
CA ARG A 301 -7.74 -16.66 -5.58
C ARG A 301 -8.28 -16.40 -6.98
N GLY A 302 -8.89 -15.23 -7.17
CA GLY A 302 -9.43 -14.83 -8.46
C GLY A 302 -10.80 -15.41 -8.82
N ASN A 303 -11.44 -16.24 -7.98
CA ASN A 303 -12.76 -16.81 -8.29
C ASN A 303 -13.83 -15.73 -8.59
N ALA A 304 -13.71 -14.53 -8.03
CA ALA A 304 -14.65 -13.44 -8.33
C ALA A 304 -14.51 -12.92 -9.78
N LEU A 305 -13.38 -13.16 -10.44
CA LEU A 305 -13.14 -12.72 -11.82
C LEU A 305 -14.09 -13.37 -12.82
N GLU A 306 -14.58 -14.59 -12.53
CA GLU A 306 -15.52 -15.36 -13.36
C GLU A 306 -16.91 -14.71 -13.46
N TRP A 307 -17.27 -13.86 -12.49
CA TRP A 307 -18.62 -13.33 -12.34
C TRP A 307 -18.84 -11.97 -12.99
N LEU A 308 -17.77 -11.34 -13.50
CA LEU A 308 -17.90 -9.99 -14.04
C LEU A 308 -17.71 -9.99 -15.56
N PRO A 309 -18.39 -9.08 -16.26
CA PRO A 309 -18.49 -9.09 -17.72
C PRO A 309 -17.15 -8.83 -18.41
#